data_AF-A0A0N0GNY5-F1
#
_entry.id   AF-A0A0N0GNY5-F1
#
_cell.length_a   1.000
_cell.length_b   1.000
_cell.length_c   1.000
_cell.angle_alpha   90.00
_cell.angle_beta   90.00
_cell.angle_gamma   90.00
#
_symmetry.space_group_name_H-M   'P 1'
#
loop_
_entity.id
_entity.type
_entity.pdbx_description
1 polymer ?
#
loop_
_entity_poly.entity_id
_entity_poly.type
_entity_poly.pdbx_seq_one_letter_code
_entity_poly.pdbx_strand_id
1 'polypeptide(L)'
;MIGLGGLWYFVLGRRKIMIQYIADRLNKWGSWCRRFEDGGLGFGNSVLARYGEPGSGGGGGLMGIVDADMLELDHIVVCLPDALREAVNQCHRMPGTKEQHAQACGCAVRTYFDRVHKAHVLVTEALQVGVGDVPELKPGLARLKLRVERLKENSFDCLTA
;
A
#
# COMPACT_ATOMS: atom_id res chain seq x y z
N MET A 1 40.19 6.35 -20.20
CA MET A 1 39.06 7.27 -19.93
C MET A 1 37.91 6.87 -20.84
N ILE A 2 36.95 6.09 -20.34
CA ILE A 2 35.76 5.67 -21.10
C ILE A 2 34.55 6.14 -20.30
N GLY A 3 33.68 6.91 -20.95
CA GLY A 3 32.64 7.74 -20.33
C GLY A 3 31.51 6.93 -19.70
N LEU A 4 31.29 7.16 -18.40
CA LEU A 4 30.13 6.72 -17.63
C LEU A 4 28.98 7.75 -17.70
N GLY A 5 28.69 8.27 -18.90
CA GLY A 5 27.72 9.36 -19.09
C GLY A 5 26.34 8.93 -19.60
N GLY A 6 26.13 7.64 -19.92
CA GLY A 6 24.98 7.21 -20.74
C GLY A 6 23.79 6.59 -20.00
N LEU A 7 23.94 6.12 -18.75
CA LEU A 7 22.90 5.29 -18.11
C LEU A 7 21.81 6.07 -17.35
N TRP A 8 21.98 7.38 -17.14
CA TRP A 8 21.03 8.15 -16.32
C TRP A 8 19.73 8.52 -17.03
N TYR A 9 19.74 8.66 -18.36
CA TYR A 9 18.58 9.12 -19.12
C TYR A 9 17.53 8.03 -19.39
N PHE A 10 17.94 6.76 -19.49
CA PHE A 10 16.99 5.65 -19.70
C PHE A 10 16.15 5.33 -18.44
N VAL A 11 16.66 5.68 -17.25
CA VAL A 11 15.99 5.44 -15.96
C VAL A 11 14.89 6.47 -15.66
N LEU A 12 14.88 7.64 -16.32
CA LEU A 12 13.89 8.69 -16.05
C LEU A 12 12.57 8.50 -16.82
N GLY A 13 12.61 7.94 -18.04
CA GLY A 13 11.41 7.66 -18.83
C GLY A 13 10.53 6.53 -18.27
N ARG A 14 11.15 5.44 -17.77
CA ARG A 14 10.43 4.33 -17.12
C ARG A 14 9.79 4.73 -15.78
N ARG A 15 10.32 5.74 -15.09
CA ARG A 15 9.85 6.14 -13.76
C ARG A 15 8.43 6.71 -13.75
N LYS A 16 8.02 7.48 -14.77
CA LYS A 16 6.66 8.06 -14.81
C LYS A 16 5.57 7.00 -15.03
N ILE A 17 5.81 6.02 -15.90
CA ILE A 17 4.86 4.92 -16.17
C ILE A 17 4.75 4.02 -14.94
N MET A 18 5.89 3.75 -14.28
CA MET A 18 5.93 2.94 -13.08
C MET A 18 5.18 3.57 -11.90
N ILE A 19 5.26 4.89 -11.74
CA ILE A 19 4.52 5.61 -10.68
C ILE A 19 3.00 5.52 -10.90
N GLN A 20 2.51 5.58 -12.15
CA GLN A 20 1.08 5.39 -12.44
C GLN A 20 0.63 3.97 -12.14
N TYR A 21 1.40 2.97 -12.57
CA TYR A 21 1.09 1.57 -12.28
C TYR A 21 1.00 1.28 -10.78
N ILE A 22 1.92 1.84 -9.99
CA ILE A 22 1.92 1.68 -8.53
C ILE A 22 0.76 2.45 -7.89
N ALA A 23 0.45 3.65 -8.37
CA ALA A 23 -0.73 4.38 -7.91
C ALA A 23 -2.02 3.61 -8.18
N ASP A 24 -2.14 2.96 -9.34
CA ASP A 24 -3.30 2.11 -9.68
C ASP A 24 -3.37 0.87 -8.78
N ARG A 25 -2.23 0.23 -8.48
CA ARG A 25 -2.17 -0.88 -7.52
C ARG A 25 -2.57 -0.43 -6.11
N LEU A 26 -2.08 0.72 -5.65
CA LEU A 26 -2.44 1.28 -4.33
C LEU A 26 -3.90 1.71 -4.26
N ASN A 27 -4.49 2.19 -5.37
CA ASN A 27 -5.92 2.44 -5.45
C ASN A 27 -6.75 1.16 -5.32
N LYS A 28 -6.32 0.07 -5.98
CA LYS A 28 -6.95 -1.25 -5.84
C LYS A 28 -6.82 -1.78 -4.41
N TRP A 29 -5.63 -1.64 -3.81
CA TRP A 29 -5.39 -1.99 -2.41
C TRP A 29 -6.30 -1.18 -1.46
N GLY A 30 -6.43 0.14 -1.65
CA GLY A 30 -7.32 0.96 -0.85
C GLY A 30 -8.80 0.60 -0.99
N SER A 31 -9.22 0.15 -2.18
CA SER A 31 -10.55 -0.44 -2.40
C SER A 31 -10.69 -1.80 -1.69
N TRP A 32 -9.68 -2.66 -1.77
CA TRP A 32 -9.63 -3.96 -1.10
C TRP A 32 -9.71 -3.83 0.43
N CYS A 33 -8.92 -2.94 1.03
CA CYS A 33 -8.95 -2.68 2.48
C CYS A 33 -10.34 -2.26 2.97
N ARG A 34 -11.04 -1.40 2.22
CA ARG A 34 -12.41 -0.98 2.55
C ARG A 34 -13.39 -2.15 2.60
N ARG A 35 -13.26 -3.10 1.67
CA ARG A 35 -14.11 -4.31 1.66
C ARG A 35 -13.84 -5.22 2.87
N PHE A 36 -12.58 -5.30 3.30
CA PHE A 36 -12.17 -6.14 4.42
C PHE A 36 -12.64 -5.56 5.77
N GLU A 37 -12.56 -4.24 5.96
CA GLU A 37 -13.02 -3.57 7.19
C GLU A 37 -14.54 -3.64 7.38
N ASP A 38 -15.32 -3.64 6.29
CA ASP A 38 -16.77 -3.83 6.33
C ASP A 38 -17.20 -5.28 6.65
N GLY A 39 -16.26 -6.14 7.06
CA GLY A 39 -16.52 -7.53 7.47
C GLY A 39 -17.08 -8.41 6.35
N GLY A 40 -16.90 -8.01 5.09
CA GLY A 40 -17.50 -8.68 3.92
C GLY A 40 -19.02 -8.55 3.81
N LEU A 41 -19.67 -7.83 4.72
CA LEU A 41 -21.13 -7.65 4.79
C LEU A 41 -21.61 -6.35 4.11
N GLY A 42 -20.70 -5.48 3.69
CA GLY A 42 -21.01 -4.18 3.07
C GLY A 42 -21.44 -4.26 1.59
N PHE A 43 -22.13 -3.18 1.15
CA PHE A 43 -22.62 -2.96 -0.22
C PHE A 43 -21.55 -3.21 -1.31
N GLY A 44 -20.26 -3.02 -0.99
CA GLY A 44 -19.13 -3.23 -1.91
C GLY A 44 -18.96 -4.67 -2.44
N ASN A 45 -19.47 -5.68 -1.75
CA ASN A 45 -19.55 -7.07 -2.25
C ASN A 45 -20.89 -7.41 -2.90
N SER A 46 -21.87 -6.49 -2.84
CA SER A 46 -23.15 -6.70 -3.51
C SER A 46 -22.97 -6.62 -5.03
N VAL A 47 -23.80 -7.39 -5.74
CA VAL A 47 -23.88 -7.35 -7.20
C VAL A 47 -24.14 -5.92 -7.70
N LEU A 48 -24.86 -5.09 -6.92
CA LEU A 48 -25.19 -3.71 -7.26
C LEU A 48 -23.99 -2.75 -7.22
N ALA A 49 -23.03 -2.93 -6.30
CA ALA A 49 -21.83 -2.11 -6.27
C ALA A 49 -20.93 -2.31 -7.50
N ARG A 50 -20.96 -3.52 -8.09
CA ARG A 50 -20.20 -3.84 -9.32
C ARG A 50 -20.72 -3.09 -10.55
N TYR A 51 -21.97 -2.66 -10.56
CA TYR A 51 -22.55 -1.87 -11.66
C TYR A 51 -22.19 -0.38 -11.59
N GLY A 52 -21.69 0.11 -10.45
CA GLY A 52 -21.32 1.52 -10.26
C GLY A 52 -19.88 1.86 -10.66
N GLU A 53 -18.99 0.87 -10.80
CA GLU A 53 -17.62 1.10 -11.27
C GLU A 53 -17.55 1.01 -12.80
N PRO A 54 -17.31 2.12 -13.53
CA PRO A 54 -17.11 2.07 -14.97
C PRO A 54 -15.84 1.24 -15.28
N GLY A 55 -16.04 0.01 -15.75
CA GLY A 55 -14.98 -0.91 -16.17
C GLY A 55 -14.83 -2.20 -15.35
N SER A 56 -15.58 -2.39 -14.26
CA SER A 56 -15.48 -3.56 -13.36
C SER A 56 -16.41 -4.72 -13.77
N GLY A 57 -16.52 -4.97 -15.08
CA GLY A 57 -17.32 -6.05 -15.65
C GLY A 57 -16.47 -7.29 -15.92
N GLY A 58 -16.13 -8.08 -14.90
CA GLY A 58 -15.49 -9.37 -15.15
C GLY A 58 -14.94 -10.12 -13.93
N GLY A 59 -15.48 -11.30 -13.68
CA GLY A 59 -14.67 -12.44 -13.21
C GLY A 59 -14.71 -12.77 -11.72
N GLY A 60 -15.75 -13.48 -11.28
CA GLY A 60 -15.79 -14.19 -9.99
C GLY A 60 -14.84 -15.39 -9.87
N GLY A 61 -13.75 -15.45 -10.65
CA GLY A 61 -12.80 -16.58 -10.67
C GLY A 61 -11.32 -16.20 -10.52
N LEU A 62 -10.97 -14.90 -10.54
CA LEU A 62 -9.59 -14.41 -10.39
C LEU A 62 -9.28 -13.86 -8.98
N MET A 63 -10.24 -13.95 -8.05
CA MET A 63 -10.13 -13.36 -6.71
C MET A 63 -8.86 -13.81 -5.95
N GLY A 64 -8.49 -15.09 -6.03
CA GLY A 64 -7.35 -15.62 -5.27
C GLY A 64 -5.99 -15.03 -5.65
N ILE A 65 -5.76 -14.67 -6.91
CA ILE A 65 -4.48 -14.06 -7.36
C ILE A 65 -4.44 -12.59 -6.95
N VAL A 66 -5.57 -11.89 -7.04
CA VAL A 66 -5.67 -10.49 -6.63
C VAL A 66 -5.48 -10.36 -5.11
N ASP A 67 -6.05 -11.28 -4.32
CA ASP A 67 -5.93 -11.22 -2.86
C ASP A 67 -4.49 -11.45 -2.38
N ALA A 68 -3.73 -12.36 -3.00
CA ALA A 68 -2.32 -12.57 -2.65
C ALA A 68 -1.46 -11.31 -2.92
N ASP A 69 -1.63 -10.69 -4.09
CA ASP A 69 -0.95 -9.43 -4.45
C ASP A 69 -1.35 -8.27 -3.51
N MET A 70 -2.61 -8.20 -3.10
CA MET A 70 -3.08 -7.16 -2.16
C MET A 70 -2.55 -7.38 -0.73
N LEU A 71 -2.45 -8.63 -0.29
CA LEU A 71 -1.85 -8.99 1.00
C LEU A 71 -0.36 -8.63 1.04
N GLU A 72 0.38 -8.88 -0.04
CA GLU A 72 1.77 -8.47 -0.15
C GLU A 72 1.91 -6.94 -0.06
N LEU A 73 1.09 -6.21 -0.81
CA LEU A 73 1.03 -4.75 -0.74
C LEU A 73 0.68 -4.25 0.67
N ASP A 74 -0.28 -4.88 1.34
CA ASP A 74 -0.66 -4.54 2.70
C ASP A 74 0.53 -4.69 3.67
N HIS A 75 1.25 -5.82 3.57
CA HIS A 75 2.43 -6.07 4.38
C HIS A 75 3.52 -5.00 4.16
N ILE A 76 3.75 -4.60 2.90
CA ILE A 76 4.69 -3.53 2.56
C ILE A 76 4.23 -2.19 3.19
N VAL A 77 2.95 -1.84 3.03
CA VAL A 77 2.40 -0.57 3.53
C VAL A 77 2.44 -0.50 5.06
N VAL A 78 2.19 -1.60 5.76
CA VAL A 78 2.29 -1.66 7.22
C VAL A 78 3.74 -1.47 7.69
N CYS A 79 4.72 -1.93 6.91
CA CYS A 79 6.15 -1.73 7.18
C CYS A 79 6.62 -0.29 6.97
N LEU A 80 5.86 0.56 6.27
CA LEU A 80 6.25 1.95 6.06
C LEU A 80 6.36 2.73 7.39
N PRO A 81 7.21 3.76 7.44
CA PRO A 81 7.23 4.75 8.52
C PRO A 81 5.84 5.36 8.73
N ASP A 82 5.46 5.63 9.98
CA ASP A 82 4.10 6.02 10.35
C ASP A 82 3.60 7.25 9.58
N ALA A 83 4.44 8.26 9.39
CA ALA A 83 4.09 9.47 8.62
C ALA A 83 3.85 9.20 7.12
N LEU A 84 4.52 8.21 6.53
CA LEU A 84 4.32 7.81 5.13
C LEU A 84 3.11 6.91 4.99
N ARG A 85 2.94 5.97 5.93
CA ARG A 85 1.79 5.08 6.00
C ARG A 85 0.49 5.85 6.13
N GLU A 86 0.46 6.88 6.99
CA GLU A 86 -0.72 7.74 7.14
C GLU A 86 -1.05 8.48 5.84
N ALA A 87 -0.03 9.01 5.15
CA ALA A 87 -0.25 9.68 3.88
C ALA A 87 -0.83 8.74 2.81
N VAL A 88 -0.36 7.49 2.73
CA VAL A 88 -0.90 6.46 1.82
C VAL A 88 -2.33 6.09 2.20
N ASN A 89 -2.61 5.90 3.49
CA ASN A 89 -3.95 5.60 4.00
C ASN A 89 -4.94 6.72 3.63
N GLN A 90 -4.59 7.98 3.91
CA GLN A 90 -5.42 9.12 3.57
C GLN A 90 -5.65 9.21 2.06
N CYS A 91 -4.61 9.02 1.25
CA CYS A 91 -4.70 9.17 -0.21
C CYS A 91 -5.57 8.10 -0.89
N HIS A 92 -5.50 6.85 -0.44
CA HIS A 92 -6.08 5.71 -1.17
C HIS A 92 -7.28 5.06 -0.48
N ARG A 93 -7.44 5.24 0.84
CA ARG A 93 -8.57 4.66 1.59
C ARG A 93 -9.68 5.67 1.81
N MET A 94 -9.33 6.93 2.07
CA MET A 94 -10.31 7.97 2.36
C MET A 94 -10.67 8.75 1.10
N PRO A 95 -11.96 9.00 0.82
CA PRO A 95 -12.33 9.97 -0.20
C PRO A 95 -12.04 11.40 0.32
N GLY A 96 -11.54 12.28 -0.54
CA GLY A 96 -11.29 13.66 -0.17
C GLY A 96 -10.45 14.43 -1.19
N THR A 97 -10.28 15.72 -0.94
CA THR A 97 -9.32 16.53 -1.70
C THR A 97 -7.93 16.44 -1.08
N LYS A 98 -6.90 16.75 -1.87
CA LYS A 98 -5.51 16.70 -1.43
C LYS A 98 -5.23 17.62 -0.25
N GLU A 99 -5.94 18.75 -0.19
CA GLU A 99 -5.87 19.72 0.90
C GLU A 99 -6.44 19.14 2.19
N GLN A 100 -7.57 18.44 2.12
CA GLN A 100 -8.18 17.76 3.26
C GLN A 100 -7.27 16.66 3.80
N HIS A 101 -6.66 15.86 2.93
CA HIS A 101 -5.71 14.82 3.35
C HIS A 101 -4.43 15.41 3.97
N ALA A 102 -3.91 16.50 3.42
CA ALA A 102 -2.75 17.18 3.99
C ALA A 102 -3.06 17.74 5.38
N GLN A 103 -4.26 18.32 5.56
CA GLN A 103 -4.76 18.79 6.84
C GLN A 103 -4.93 17.65 7.85
N ALA A 104 -5.49 16.51 7.43
CA ALA A 104 -5.62 15.31 8.27
C ALA A 104 -4.25 14.78 8.73
N CYS A 105 -3.24 14.85 7.85
CA CYS A 105 -1.85 14.51 8.17
C CYS A 105 -1.10 15.59 8.99
N GLY A 106 -1.74 16.71 9.31
CA GLY A 106 -1.14 17.84 10.03
C GLY A 106 0.05 18.47 9.30
N CYS A 107 0.05 18.51 7.96
CA CYS A 107 1.18 19.00 7.17
C CYS A 107 0.76 19.88 5.99
N ALA A 108 1.72 20.62 5.42
CA ALA A 108 1.49 21.39 4.21
C ALA A 108 1.26 20.48 3.00
N VAL A 109 0.44 20.93 2.04
CA VAL A 109 0.08 20.16 0.83
C VAL A 109 1.32 19.68 0.06
N ARG A 110 2.36 20.53 -0.05
CA ARG A 110 3.62 20.16 -0.71
C ARG A 110 4.31 19.00 0.01
N THR A 111 4.42 19.08 1.34
CA THR A 111 5.02 18.02 2.16
C THR A 111 4.21 16.73 2.07
N TYR A 112 2.89 16.82 2.01
CA TYR A 112 2.02 15.66 1.79
C TYR A 112 2.34 14.98 0.45
N PHE A 113 2.46 15.73 -0.64
CA PHE A 113 2.85 15.17 -1.94
C PHE A 113 4.22 14.51 -1.93
N ASP A 114 5.21 15.15 -1.28
CA ASP A 114 6.55 14.58 -1.16
C ASP A 114 6.52 13.26 -0.36
N ARG A 115 5.69 13.17 0.68
CA ARG A 115 5.48 11.93 1.46
C ARG A 115 4.83 10.83 0.62
N VAL A 116 3.75 11.14 -0.12
CA VAL A 116 3.09 10.17 -0.99
C VAL A 116 4.05 9.68 -2.09
N HIS A 117 4.80 10.59 -2.71
CA HIS A 117 5.79 10.23 -3.72
C HIS A 117 6.88 9.32 -3.14
N LYS A 118 7.42 9.66 -1.97
CA LYS A 118 8.41 8.83 -1.28
C LYS A 118 7.85 7.46 -0.93
N ALA A 119 6.59 7.38 -0.50
CA ALA A 119 5.94 6.11 -0.22
C ALA A 119 5.80 5.25 -1.48
N HIS A 120 5.42 5.83 -2.63
CA HIS A 120 5.37 5.10 -3.90
C HIS A 120 6.73 4.53 -4.30
N VAL A 121 7.81 5.30 -4.13
CA VAL A 121 9.17 4.83 -4.43
C VAL A 121 9.54 3.64 -3.54
N LEU A 122 9.31 3.74 -2.24
CA LEU A 122 9.61 2.65 -1.30
C LEU A 122 8.79 1.39 -1.56
N VAL A 123 7.50 1.54 -1.88
CA VAL A 123 6.64 0.41 -2.25
C VAL A 123 7.15 -0.26 -3.53
N THR A 124 7.56 0.55 -4.52
CA THR A 124 8.13 0.03 -5.77
C THR A 124 9.41 -0.76 -5.52
N GLU A 125 10.29 -0.22 -4.69
CA GLU A 125 11.55 -0.85 -4.33
C GLU A 125 11.32 -2.16 -3.57
N ALA A 126 10.40 -2.15 -2.61
CA ALA A 126 10.02 -3.33 -1.84
C ALA A 126 9.40 -4.44 -2.71
N LEU A 127 8.62 -4.09 -3.74
CA LEU A 127 8.09 -5.08 -4.69
C LEU A 127 9.16 -5.66 -5.62
N GLN A 128 10.26 -4.94 -5.85
CA GLN A 128 11.34 -5.40 -6.73
C GLN A 128 12.37 -6.26 -5.99
N VAL A 129 12.78 -5.82 -4.80
CA VAL A 129 13.89 -6.43 -4.05
C VAL A 129 13.37 -7.28 -2.88
N GLY A 130 12.19 -6.96 -2.34
CA GLY A 130 11.62 -7.57 -1.14
C GLY A 130 11.67 -6.64 0.06
N VAL A 131 10.75 -6.83 1.01
CA VAL A 131 10.60 -5.98 2.22
C VAL A 131 11.83 -6.02 3.14
N GLY A 132 12.55 -7.14 3.18
CA GLY A 132 13.70 -7.33 4.08
C GLY A 132 14.94 -6.54 3.67
N ASP A 133 15.06 -6.23 2.38
CA ASP A 133 16.27 -5.64 1.81
C ASP A 133 16.22 -4.10 1.77
N VAL A 134 15.02 -3.51 1.87
CA VAL A 134 14.84 -2.04 1.93
C VAL A 134 15.12 -1.53 3.35
N PRO A 135 16.20 -0.75 3.57
CA PRO A 135 16.63 -0.36 4.91
C PRO A 135 15.59 0.47 5.66
N GLU A 136 14.80 1.29 4.96
CA GLU A 136 13.75 2.14 5.52
C GLU A 136 12.55 1.35 6.05
N LEU A 137 12.35 0.12 5.57
CA LEU A 137 11.25 -0.76 6.00
C LEU A 137 11.64 -1.66 7.18
N LYS A 138 12.94 -1.85 7.43
CA LYS A 138 13.44 -2.70 8.54
C LYS A 138 12.85 -2.35 9.90
N PRO A 139 12.72 -1.06 10.29
CA PRO A 139 12.10 -0.70 11.57
C PRO A 139 10.63 -1.12 11.65
N GLY A 140 9.88 -1.00 10.55
CA GLY A 140 8.48 -1.44 10.48
C GLY A 140 8.36 -2.95 10.57
N LEU A 141 9.22 -3.68 9.87
CA LEU A 141 9.29 -5.13 9.92
C LEU A 141 9.62 -5.64 11.34
N ALA A 142 10.56 -4.99 12.03
CA ALA A 142 10.89 -5.32 13.42
C ALA A 142 9.68 -5.13 14.36
N ARG A 143 8.92 -4.05 14.19
CA ARG A 143 7.68 -3.82 14.96
C ARG A 143 6.63 -4.91 14.72
N LEU A 144 6.50 -5.37 13.47
CA LEU A 144 5.56 -6.45 13.14
C LEU A 144 5.97 -7.79 13.75
N LYS A 145 7.26 -8.14 13.68
CA LYS A 145 7.78 -9.37 14.30
C LYS A 145 7.48 -9.41 15.80
N LEU A 146 7.76 -8.32 16.52
CA LEU A 146 7.45 -8.19 17.95
C LEU A 146 5.95 -8.29 18.25
N ARG A 147 5.08 -7.84 17.34
CA ARG A 147 3.63 -7.98 17.51
C ARG A 147 3.19 -9.43 17.32
N VAL A 148 3.73 -10.12 16.32
CA VAL A 148 3.42 -11.53 16.07
C VAL A 148 3.91 -12.42 17.20
N GLU A 149 5.11 -12.18 17.74
CA GLU A 149 5.65 -12.90 18.89
C GLU A 149 4.74 -12.79 20.12
N ARG A 150 4.30 -11.57 20.46
CA ARG A 150 3.35 -11.35 21.56
C ARG A 150 2.00 -12.03 21.34
N LEU A 151 1.50 -12.08 20.11
CA LEU A 151 0.24 -12.77 19.81
C LEU A 151 0.38 -14.29 19.96
N LYS A 152 1.54 -14.85 19.62
CA LYS A 152 1.81 -16.28 19.85
C LYS A 152 1.82 -16.58 21.35
N GLU A 153 2.51 -15.78 22.14
CA GLU A 153 2.56 -15.93 23.61
C GLU A 153 1.15 -15.91 24.22
N ASN A 154 0.36 -14.88 23.90
CA ASN A 154 -1.02 -14.76 24.40
C ASN A 154 -1.95 -15.89 23.94
N SER A 155 -1.70 -16.49 22.77
CA SER A 155 -2.52 -17.61 22.27
C SER A 155 -2.26 -18.91 23.01
N PHE A 156 -1.06 -19.10 23.57
CA PHE A 156 -0.74 -20.27 24.37
C PHE A 156 -1.37 -20.19 25.76
N ASP A 157 -1.39 -19.02 26.37
CA ASP A 157 -1.96 -18.82 27.71
C ASP A 157 -3.46 -19.13 27.78
N CYS A 158 -4.21 -18.85 26.70
CA CYS A 158 -5.63 -19.16 26.61
C CYS A 158 -5.97 -20.65 26.46
N LEU A 159 -5.01 -21.50 26.12
CA LEU A 159 -5.21 -22.95 25.93
C LEU A 159 -4.83 -23.78 27.17
N THR A 160 -4.20 -23.15 28.16
CA THR A 160 -3.72 -23.80 29.40
C THR A 160 -4.56 -23.47 30.64
N ALA A 161 -5.67 -22.72 30.50
CA ALA A 161 -6.63 -22.40 31.56
C ALA A 161 -7.90 -23.25 31.43
#